data_AF-A0A651GWC0-F1
#
_entry.id   AF-A0A651GWC0-F1
#
_cell.length_a   1.000
_cell.length_b   1.000
_cell.length_c   1.000
_cell.angle_alpha   90.00
_cell.angle_beta   90.00
_cell.angle_gamma   90.00
#
_symmetry.space_group_name_H-M   'P 1'
#
loop_
_entity.id
_entity.type
_entity.pdbx_description
1 polymer ?
#
loop_
_entity_poly.entity_id
_entity_poly.type
_entity_poly.pdbx_seq_one_letter_code
_entity_poly.pdbx_strand_id
1 'polypeptide(L)'
;MMSSADAVWLLGETRGSPMTISTVLWLDGPVDVDVLRERVEEREVARRPAFRQRIVAPRVPGGLPRWLDTQVDLDEHLSVVDLPPPGEHALLEARCSLERSTPLDPDRPRWHSTVYQGYARNGTAIHTRLHHSLGDGTSLMRLVRSLCDDQGLAAEPDGGRRSPAGRWPGHRTSSPR
;
A
#
# COMPACT_ATOMS: atom_id res chain seq x y z
N MET A 1 8.98 -3.06 -20.42
CA MET A 1 8.28 -2.02 -21.21
C MET A 1 7.01 -1.65 -20.46
N MET A 2 6.65 -0.36 -20.37
CA MET A 2 5.46 0.08 -19.63
C MET A 2 4.18 -0.44 -20.29
N SER A 3 3.22 -0.92 -19.51
CA SER A 3 1.93 -1.37 -20.06
C SER A 3 1.04 -0.17 -20.45
N SER A 4 0.09 -0.37 -21.35
CA SER A 4 -0.89 0.67 -21.71
C SER A 4 -1.77 1.06 -20.51
N ALA A 5 -2.08 0.12 -19.62
CA ALA A 5 -2.81 0.39 -18.39
C ALA A 5 -2.01 1.29 -17.44
N ASP A 6 -0.70 1.02 -17.28
CA ASP A 6 0.19 1.83 -16.44
C ASP A 6 0.24 3.29 -16.93
N ALA A 7 0.30 3.47 -18.26
CA ALA A 7 0.32 4.77 -18.90
C ALA A 7 -0.99 5.55 -18.71
N VAL A 8 -2.14 4.88 -18.78
CA VAL A 8 -3.45 5.51 -18.53
C VAL A 8 -3.53 6.06 -17.10
N TRP A 9 -3.10 5.28 -16.10
CA TRP A 9 -3.12 5.73 -14.72
C TRP A 9 -2.18 6.90 -14.46
N LEU A 10 -0.99 6.87 -15.06
CA LEU A 10 -0.05 7.98 -14.98
C LEU A 10 -0.59 9.26 -15.62
N LEU A 11 -1.21 9.16 -16.79
CA LEU A 11 -1.77 10.31 -17.51
C LEU A 11 -3.02 10.88 -16.85
N GLY A 12 -3.78 10.06 -16.13
CA GLY A 12 -4.96 10.47 -15.38
C GLY A 12 -4.65 11.09 -14.01
N GLU A 13 -3.42 10.96 -13.51
CA GLU A 13 -3.05 11.49 -12.19
C GLU A 13 -3.01 13.01 -12.18
N THR A 14 -3.62 13.60 -11.14
CA THR A 14 -3.52 15.03 -10.85
C THR A 14 -3.24 15.24 -9.37
N ARG A 15 -2.82 16.45 -8.97
CA ARG A 15 -2.63 16.78 -7.55
C ARG A 15 -3.91 16.59 -6.71
N GLY A 16 -5.09 16.74 -7.30
CA GLY A 16 -6.38 16.54 -6.63
C GLY A 16 -6.91 15.10 -6.71
N SER A 17 -6.30 14.25 -7.53
CA SER A 17 -6.65 12.83 -7.68
C SER A 17 -5.37 12.01 -7.83
N PRO A 18 -4.63 11.77 -6.73
CA PRO A 18 -3.50 10.85 -6.75
C PRO A 18 -3.99 9.47 -7.13
N MET A 19 -3.36 8.83 -8.12
CA MET A 19 -3.73 7.48 -8.55
C MET A 19 -3.05 6.44 -7.68
N THR A 20 -3.24 6.56 -6.37
CA THR A 20 -2.61 5.73 -5.34
C THR A 20 -3.63 4.72 -4.79
N ILE A 21 -3.22 3.46 -4.67
CA ILE A 21 -3.92 2.44 -3.88
C ILE A 21 -3.22 2.26 -2.55
N SER A 22 -3.99 1.92 -1.52
CA SER A 22 -3.45 1.73 -0.18
C SER A 22 -4.09 0.56 0.56
N THR A 23 -3.34 0.01 1.50
CA THR A 23 -3.78 -1.03 2.43
C THR A 23 -3.34 -0.70 3.84
N VAL A 24 -4.16 -1.08 4.82
CA VAL A 24 -3.75 -1.11 6.22
C VAL A 24 -3.75 -2.56 6.69
N LEU A 25 -2.63 -3.01 7.24
CA LEU A 25 -2.51 -4.30 7.92
C LEU A 25 -2.47 -4.06 9.43
N TRP A 26 -3.37 -4.68 10.19
CA TRP A 26 -3.36 -4.66 11.64
C TRP A 26 -2.76 -5.95 12.17
N LEU A 27 -1.86 -5.81 13.14
CA LEU A 27 -1.12 -6.89 13.77
C LEU A 27 -1.28 -6.77 15.29
N ASP A 28 -1.55 -7.90 15.94
CA ASP A 28 -1.80 -7.94 17.39
C ASP A 28 -0.55 -7.70 18.24
N GLY A 29 0.64 -7.74 17.63
CA GLY A 29 1.93 -7.58 18.30
C GLY A 29 2.86 -6.54 17.63
N PRO A 30 4.01 -6.27 18.28
CA PRO A 30 5.03 -5.41 17.71
C PRO A 30 5.66 -6.07 16.48
N VAL A 31 6.04 -5.23 15.53
CA VAL A 31 6.83 -5.65 14.36
C VAL A 31 8.27 -5.24 14.57
N ASP A 32 9.19 -6.18 14.37
CA ASP A 32 10.60 -5.87 14.25
C ASP A 32 10.82 -5.17 12.89
N VAL A 33 11.15 -3.88 12.96
CA VAL A 33 11.32 -3.02 11.78
C VAL A 33 12.53 -3.44 10.95
N ASP A 34 13.59 -3.92 11.58
CA ASP A 34 14.80 -4.34 10.87
C ASP A 34 14.52 -5.61 10.07
N VAL A 35 13.79 -6.57 10.66
CA VAL A 35 13.32 -7.77 9.96
C VAL A 35 12.35 -7.41 8.83
N LEU A 36 11.44 -6.46 9.05
CA LEU A 36 10.52 -5.99 8.01
C LEU A 36 11.29 -5.37 6.83
N ARG A 37 12.31 -4.55 7.11
CA ARG A 37 13.16 -3.90 6.12
C ARG A 37 13.90 -4.93 5.27
N GLU A 38 14.56 -5.90 5.90
CA GLU A 38 15.26 -6.99 5.22
C GLU A 38 14.31 -7.75 4.29
N ARG A 39 13.10 -8.09 4.78
CA ARG A 39 12.08 -8.78 3.97
C ARG A 39 11.63 -7.95 2.77
N VAL A 40 11.38 -6.66 2.93
CA VAL A 40 11.01 -5.76 1.82
C VAL A 40 12.14 -5.70 0.79
N GLU A 41 13.38 -5.58 1.24
CA GLU A 41 14.55 -5.56 0.36
C GLU A 41 14.65 -6.85 -0.47
N GLU A 42 14.63 -8.00 0.20
CA GLU A 42 14.88 -9.30 -0.42
C GLU A 42 13.71 -9.83 -1.26
N ARG A 43 12.47 -9.58 -0.81
CA ARG A 43 11.26 -10.16 -1.43
C ARG A 43 10.63 -9.24 -2.47
N GLU A 44 10.77 -7.93 -2.30
CA GLU A 44 10.14 -6.94 -3.17
C GLU A 44 11.16 -6.21 -4.04
N VAL A 45 12.07 -5.43 -3.44
CA VAL A 45 13.01 -4.57 -4.18
C VAL A 45 13.95 -5.40 -5.08
N ALA A 46 14.49 -6.50 -4.56
CA ALA A 46 15.39 -7.36 -5.30
C ALA A 46 14.69 -8.12 -6.45
N ARG A 47 13.41 -8.49 -6.27
CA ARG A 47 12.71 -9.42 -7.16
C ARG A 47 11.75 -8.75 -8.15
N ARG A 48 11.28 -7.54 -7.84
CA ARG A 48 10.23 -6.86 -8.60
C ARG A 48 10.76 -5.51 -9.14
N PRO A 49 11.04 -5.39 -10.44
CA PRO A 49 11.55 -4.15 -11.04
C PRO A 49 10.71 -2.92 -10.69
N ALA A 50 9.38 -3.06 -10.60
CA ALA A 50 8.46 -1.99 -10.19
C ALA A 50 8.91 -1.30 -8.88
N PHE A 51 9.39 -2.05 -7.88
CA PHE A 51 9.77 -1.48 -6.58
C PHE A 51 11.11 -0.72 -6.59
N ARG A 52 11.89 -0.86 -7.67
CA ARG A 52 13.17 -0.15 -7.85
C ARG A 52 13.22 0.72 -9.11
N GLN A 53 12.09 0.88 -9.79
CA GLN A 53 12.00 1.68 -11.01
C GLN A 53 11.15 2.92 -10.76
N ARG A 54 11.64 4.05 -11.25
CA ARG A 54 10.86 5.29 -11.34
C ARG A 54 10.43 5.54 -12.77
N ILE A 55 9.38 6.34 -12.94
CA ILE A 55 8.90 6.73 -14.26
C ILE A 55 9.60 8.03 -14.67
N VAL A 56 10.22 8.03 -15.85
CA VAL A 56 10.80 9.23 -16.44
C VAL A 56 10.01 9.69 -17.66
N ALA A 57 9.87 11.00 -17.77
CA ALA A 57 9.24 11.64 -18.91
C ALA A 57 9.98 11.29 -20.23
N PRO A 58 9.25 11.21 -21.36
CA PRO A 58 9.84 11.00 -22.67
C PRO A 58 10.80 12.15 -23.01
N ARG A 59 11.93 11.82 -23.64
CA ARG A 59 12.92 12.82 -24.12
C ARG A 59 12.51 13.50 -25.42
N VAL A 60 11.46 13.02 -26.09
CA VAL A 60 10.98 13.50 -27.39
C VAL A 60 9.49 13.84 -27.31
N PRO A 61 9.02 14.87 -28.04
CA PRO A 61 7.59 15.17 -28.15
C PRO A 61 6.80 13.96 -28.68
N GLY A 62 5.71 13.60 -28.00
CA GLY A 62 4.88 12.44 -28.36
C GLY A 62 5.45 11.08 -27.95
N GLY A 63 6.61 11.03 -27.29
CA GLY A 63 7.15 9.79 -26.73
C GLY A 63 6.33 9.28 -25.54
N LEU A 64 6.47 7.99 -25.24
CA LEU A 64 5.84 7.40 -24.05
C LEU A 64 6.76 7.49 -22.82
N PRO A 65 6.20 7.63 -21.60
CA PRO A 65 6.94 7.48 -20.36
C PRO A 65 7.62 6.11 -20.30
N ARG A 66 8.76 6.05 -19.60
CA ARG A 66 9.52 4.80 -19.44
C ARG A 66 9.93 4.58 -17.99
N TRP A 67 10.02 3.31 -17.63
CA TRP A 67 10.59 2.87 -16.37
C TRP A 67 12.12 2.95 -16.44
N LEU A 68 12.74 3.45 -15.38
CA LEU A 68 14.19 3.55 -15.22
C LEU A 68 14.57 2.98 -13.86
N ASP A 69 15.48 2.00 -13.83
CA ASP A 69 16.04 1.47 -12.58
C ASP A 69 16.78 2.56 -11.82
N THR A 70 16.59 2.58 -10.51
CA THR A 70 17.27 3.48 -9.57
C THR A 70 17.80 2.69 -8.39
N GLN A 71 18.76 3.28 -7.67
CA GLN A 71 19.04 2.84 -6.32
C GLN A 71 17.83 3.17 -5.44
N VAL A 72 17.48 2.24 -4.55
CA VAL A 72 16.37 2.38 -3.61
C VAL A 72 16.98 2.59 -2.24
N ASP A 73 16.66 3.71 -1.61
CA ASP A 73 16.95 3.93 -0.20
C ASP A 73 15.69 3.56 0.60
N LEU A 74 15.76 2.49 1.39
CA LEU A 74 14.60 2.03 2.16
C LEU A 74 14.17 3.03 3.24
N ASP A 75 15.04 3.93 3.70
CA ASP A 75 14.64 4.99 4.65
C ASP A 75 13.68 6.00 4.02
N GLU A 76 13.68 6.11 2.70
CA GLU A 76 12.76 6.96 1.95
C GLU A 76 11.39 6.30 1.71
N HIS A 77 11.32 4.98 1.84
CA HIS A 77 10.14 4.18 1.55
C HIS A 77 9.50 3.53 2.78
N LEU A 78 10.23 3.40 3.89
CA LEU A 78 9.76 2.82 5.14
C LEU A 78 9.90 3.83 6.27
N SER A 79 8.76 4.36 6.73
CA SER A 79 8.70 5.24 7.90
C SER A 79 8.23 4.47 9.12
N VAL A 80 8.76 4.79 10.29
CA VAL A 80 8.27 4.29 11.58
C VAL A 80 7.70 5.46 12.39
N VAL A 81 6.50 5.26 12.93
CA VAL A 81 5.80 6.24 13.76
C VAL A 81 5.31 5.54 15.02
N ASP A 82 5.77 6.00 16.17
CA ASP A 82 5.22 5.54 17.44
C ASP A 82 3.91 6.30 17.74
N LEU A 83 2.81 5.57 17.92
CA LEU A 83 1.55 6.16 18.30
C LEU A 83 1.56 6.48 19.80
N PRO A 84 1.22 7.71 20.21
CA PRO A 84 1.10 8.03 21.62
C PRO A 84 -0.02 7.19 22.24
N PRO A 85 0.14 6.70 23.49
CA PRO A 85 -0.94 6.03 24.20
C PRO A 85 -2.19 6.90 24.24
N PRO A 86 -3.40 6.34 24.01
CA PRO A 86 -3.70 4.91 23.97
C PRO A 86 -3.62 4.23 22.59
N GLY A 87 -3.01 4.87 21.57
CA GLY A 87 -2.87 4.27 20.24
C GLY A 87 -4.22 4.11 19.53
N GLU A 88 -5.01 5.17 19.51
CA GLU A 88 -6.42 5.16 19.08
C GLU A 88 -6.60 4.94 17.59
N HIS A 89 -7.67 4.20 17.24
CA HIS A 89 -8.07 3.96 15.86
C HIS A 89 -8.33 5.27 15.09
N ALA A 90 -8.98 6.24 15.72
CA ALA A 90 -9.30 7.53 15.07
C ALA A 90 -8.04 8.32 14.66
N LEU A 91 -6.97 8.27 15.48
CA LEU A 91 -5.70 8.92 15.14
C LEU A 91 -5.06 8.24 13.92
N LEU A 92 -5.06 6.91 13.89
CA LEU A 92 -4.56 6.13 12.75
C LEU A 92 -5.38 6.43 11.49
N GLU A 93 -6.71 6.44 11.56
CA GLU A 93 -7.59 6.77 10.43
C GLU A 93 -7.32 8.18 9.88
N ALA A 94 -7.13 9.18 10.76
CA ALA A 94 -6.80 10.54 10.36
C ALA A 94 -5.44 10.61 9.65
N ARG A 95 -4.44 9.89 10.16
CA ARG A 95 -3.10 9.80 9.56
C ARG A 95 -3.16 9.12 8.18
N CYS A 96 -3.78 7.94 8.10
CA CYS A 96 -3.96 7.21 6.84
C CYS A 96 -4.73 8.05 5.82
N SER A 97 -5.73 8.81 6.25
CA SER A 97 -6.50 9.71 5.39
C SER A 97 -5.64 10.83 4.82
N LEU A 98 -4.84 11.50 5.65
CA LEU A 98 -3.90 12.54 5.23
C LEU A 98 -2.86 11.99 4.25
N GLU A 99 -2.27 10.84 4.57
CA GLU A 99 -1.28 10.19 3.72
C GLU A 99 -1.89 9.80 2.37
N ARG A 100 -3.09 9.23 2.34
CA ARG A 100 -3.77 8.87 1.07
C ARG A 100 -4.04 10.08 0.18
N SER A 101 -4.26 11.26 0.76
CA SER A 101 -4.44 12.51 0.01
C SER A 101 -3.12 13.16 -0.44
N THR A 102 -1.97 12.63 0.00
CA THR A 102 -0.65 13.17 -0.33
C THR A 102 -0.03 12.38 -1.49
N PRO A 103 0.27 13.01 -2.64
CA PRO A 103 0.94 12.33 -3.75
C PRO A 103 2.29 11.73 -3.33
N LEU A 104 2.66 10.62 -3.97
CA LEU A 104 3.99 10.03 -3.83
C LEU A 104 5.02 10.85 -4.64
N ASP A 105 6.27 10.88 -4.17
CA ASP A 105 7.36 11.60 -4.86
C ASP A 105 7.58 11.00 -6.26
N PRO A 106 7.42 11.79 -7.35
CA PRO A 106 7.60 11.30 -8.71
C PRO A 106 9.05 10.94 -9.07
N ASP A 107 10.04 11.44 -8.32
CA ASP A 107 11.46 11.20 -8.60
C ASP A 107 11.99 9.89 -7.99
N ARG A 108 11.12 9.14 -7.30
CA ARG A 108 11.42 7.86 -6.64
C ARG A 108 10.50 6.74 -7.14
N PRO A 109 10.80 5.45 -6.87
CA PRO A 109 9.82 4.38 -7.04
C PRO A 109 8.55 4.71 -6.24
N ARG A 110 7.38 4.69 -6.86
CA ARG A 110 6.17 5.28 -6.24
C ARG A 110 5.46 4.36 -5.25
N TRP A 111 6.12 4.00 -4.17
CA TRP A 111 5.53 3.25 -3.07
C TRP A 111 6.07 3.75 -1.72
N HIS A 112 5.34 3.55 -0.65
CA HIS A 112 5.76 3.89 0.71
C HIS A 112 4.95 3.09 1.73
N SER A 113 5.59 2.64 2.80
CA SER A 113 4.92 2.01 3.95
C SER A 113 5.25 2.75 5.24
N THR A 114 4.21 3.11 5.98
CA THR A 114 4.32 3.68 7.33
C THR A 114 3.97 2.59 8.36
N VAL A 115 4.90 2.29 9.26
CA VAL A 115 4.74 1.37 10.39
C VAL A 115 4.33 2.17 11.62
N TYR A 116 3.11 1.97 12.09
CA TYR A 116 2.57 2.59 13.30
C TYR A 116 2.68 1.64 14.48
N GLN A 117 3.64 1.88 15.38
CA GLN A 117 3.82 1.07 16.59
C GLN A 117 2.93 1.55 17.73
N GLY A 118 2.59 0.65 18.67
CA GLY A 118 1.77 0.97 19.84
C GLY A 118 0.28 1.09 19.55
N TYR A 119 -0.17 0.64 18.37
CA TYR A 119 -1.59 0.56 18.03
C TYR A 119 -2.31 -0.38 19.00
N ALA A 120 -3.46 0.04 19.53
CA ALA A 120 -4.22 -0.76 20.50
C ALA A 120 -3.34 -1.31 21.66
N ARG A 121 -2.50 -0.45 22.24
CA ARG A 121 -1.52 -0.69 23.33
C ARG A 121 -0.20 -1.34 22.91
N ASN A 122 -0.21 -2.46 22.21
CA ASN A 122 1.02 -3.21 21.89
C ASN A 122 1.03 -3.81 20.48
N GLY A 123 0.02 -3.50 19.66
CA GLY A 123 -0.05 -3.93 18.27
C GLY A 123 0.67 -2.97 17.33
N THR A 124 0.64 -3.33 16.05
CA THR A 124 1.21 -2.55 14.95
C THR A 124 0.17 -2.38 13.86
N ALA A 125 0.13 -1.20 13.25
CA ALA A 125 -0.59 -1.01 11.99
C ALA A 125 0.40 -0.62 10.89
N ILE A 126 0.36 -1.30 9.74
CA ILE A 126 1.22 -0.97 8.59
C ILE A 126 0.33 -0.39 7.50
N HIS A 127 0.49 0.89 7.20
CA HIS A 127 -0.18 1.55 6.07
C HIS A 127 0.76 1.57 4.88
N THR A 128 0.41 0.86 3.82
CA THR A 128 1.18 0.84 2.57
C THR A 128 0.43 1.56 1.47
N ARG A 129 1.12 2.42 0.74
CA ARG A 129 0.63 3.18 -0.42
C ARG A 129 1.49 2.84 -1.63
N LEU A 130 0.86 2.68 -2.79
CA LEU A 130 1.57 2.53 -4.06
C LEU A 130 0.80 3.17 -5.21
N HIS A 131 1.52 3.70 -6.19
CA HIS A 131 0.91 4.25 -7.39
C HIS A 131 0.38 3.14 -8.30
N HIS A 132 -0.82 3.32 -8.87
CA HIS A 132 -1.51 2.34 -9.71
C HIS A 132 -0.70 1.83 -10.91
N SER A 133 0.29 2.60 -11.39
CA SER A 133 1.18 2.16 -12.47
C SER A 133 2.14 1.04 -12.05
N LEU A 134 2.40 0.85 -10.76
CA LEU A 134 3.28 -0.21 -10.24
C LEU A 134 2.57 -1.57 -10.18
N GLY A 135 1.23 -1.55 -10.22
CA GLY A 135 0.43 -2.74 -10.19
C GLY A 135 -1.03 -2.44 -9.83
N ASP A 136 -1.90 -3.32 -10.30
CA ASP A 136 -3.29 -3.39 -9.90
C ASP A 136 -3.45 -3.90 -8.45
N GLY A 137 -4.69 -3.99 -7.96
CA GLY A 137 -4.99 -4.48 -6.62
C GLY A 137 -4.42 -5.88 -6.32
N THR A 138 -4.15 -6.70 -7.34
CA THR A 138 -3.50 -8.01 -7.18
C THR A 138 -2.02 -7.89 -6.82
N SER A 139 -1.33 -6.90 -7.38
CA SER A 139 0.07 -6.62 -7.03
C SER A 139 0.21 -6.10 -5.60
N LEU A 140 -0.76 -5.30 -5.15
CA LEU A 140 -0.87 -4.87 -3.75
C LEU A 140 -1.11 -6.05 -2.80
N MET A 141 -2.02 -6.97 -3.14
CA MET A 141 -2.24 -8.17 -2.32
C MET A 141 -1.03 -9.11 -2.31
N ARG A 142 -0.25 -9.18 -3.40
CA ARG A 142 1.03 -9.92 -3.43
C ARG A 142 2.12 -9.28 -2.57
N LEU A 143 2.12 -7.96 -2.43
CA LEU A 143 2.97 -7.24 -1.49
C LEU A 143 2.54 -7.53 -0.06
N VAL A 144 1.25 -7.35 0.27
CA VAL A 144 0.74 -7.66 1.63
C VAL A 144 1.05 -9.11 2.01
N ARG A 145 0.88 -10.06 1.09
CA ARG A 145 1.19 -11.47 1.33
C ARG A 145 2.68 -11.72 1.57
N SER A 146 3.58 -11.05 0.87
CA SER A 146 5.02 -11.27 1.04
C SER A 146 5.58 -10.68 2.33
N LEU A 147 4.87 -9.70 2.91
CA LEU A 147 5.15 -9.15 4.23
C LEU A 147 4.75 -10.11 5.37
N CYS A 148 3.82 -11.03 5.12
CA CYS A 148 3.40 -12.05 6.07
C CYS A 148 4.27 -13.31 5.93
N ASP A 149 4.44 -14.06 7.03
CA ASP A 149 5.14 -15.34 7.00
C ASP A 149 4.46 -16.33 6.02
N ASP A 150 5.26 -17.20 5.40
CA ASP A 150 4.82 -18.29 4.51
C ASP A 150 4.11 -19.42 5.27
N GLN A 151 3.27 -19.10 6.25
CA GLN A 151 2.38 -20.08 6.87
C GLN A 151 1.40 -20.52 5.80
N GLY A 152 1.60 -21.75 5.30
CA GLY A 152 0.94 -22.31 4.13
C GLY A 152 -0.52 -21.89 4.02
N LEU A 153 -0.79 -20.96 3.11
CA LEU A 153 -2.12 -20.81 2.55
C LEU A 153 -2.40 -22.12 1.85
N ALA A 154 -3.12 -23.02 2.53
CA ALA A 154 -3.69 -24.22 1.94
C ALA A 154 -4.29 -23.81 0.59
N ALA A 155 -3.93 -24.55 -0.45
CA ALA A 155 -4.46 -24.33 -1.80
C ALA A 155 -5.96 -24.07 -1.71
N GLU A 156 -6.40 -22.95 -2.31
CA GLU A 156 -7.82 -22.56 -2.37
C GLU A 156 -8.66 -23.78 -2.77
N PRO A 157 -9.63 -24.22 -1.96
CA PRO A 157 -10.56 -25.24 -2.41
C PRO A 157 -11.39 -24.67 -3.57
N ASP A 158 -11.38 -25.41 -4.67
CA ASP A 158 -12.06 -25.14 -5.92
C ASP A 158 -13.48 -24.56 -5.74
N GLY A 159 -13.67 -23.32 -6.20
CA GLY A 159 -14.83 -22.92 -7.01
C GLY A 159 -16.25 -23.18 -6.51
N GLY A 160 -16.51 -23.24 -5.21
CA GLY A 160 -17.87 -23.38 -4.69
C GLY A 160 -18.59 -22.05 -4.48
N ARG A 161 -19.32 -21.56 -5.49
CA ARG A 161 -20.20 -20.37 -5.42
C ARG A 161 -21.06 -20.37 -4.15
N ARG A 162 -20.74 -19.51 -3.17
CA ARG A 162 -21.58 -19.26 -1.98
C ARG A 162 -22.30 -17.92 -2.13
N SER A 163 -23.63 -17.96 -2.15
CA SER A 163 -24.52 -16.80 -2.15
C SER A 163 -24.33 -15.96 -0.87
N PRO A 164 -24.46 -14.61 -0.94
CA PRO A 164 -24.32 -13.77 0.24
C PRO A 164 -25.62 -13.79 1.05
N ALA A 165 -25.62 -14.54 2.15
CA ALA A 165 -26.61 -14.39 3.22
C ALA A 165 -25.88 -13.88 4.47
N GLY A 166 -26.07 -12.61 4.80
CA GLY A 166 -25.48 -11.99 5.99
C GLY A 166 -25.77 -10.49 6.05
N ARG A 167 -26.89 -10.14 6.66
CA ARG A 167 -27.45 -8.79 6.81
C ARG A 167 -26.59 -7.99 7.81
N TRP A 168 -26.09 -6.81 7.42
CA TRP A 168 -25.42 -5.85 8.32
C TRP A 168 -26.44 -5.28 9.34
N PRO A 169 -26.13 -5.15 10.64
CA PRO A 169 -27.06 -4.60 11.63
C PRO A 169 -27.40 -3.13 11.34
N GLY A 170 -28.70 -2.86 11.16
CA GLY A 170 -29.23 -1.56 10.77
C GLY A 170 -29.10 -0.48 11.85
N HIS A 171 -28.76 0.73 11.40
CA HIS A 171 -28.91 1.98 12.13
C HIS A 171 -30.41 2.30 12.25
N ARG A 172 -30.94 2.31 13.48
CA ARG A 172 -32.27 2.85 13.78
C ARG A 172 -32.16 4.36 13.91
N THR A 173 -32.61 5.10 12.90
CA THR A 173 -32.89 6.53 13.03
C THR A 173 -34.34 6.71 13.45
N SER A 174 -34.56 7.13 14.69
CA SER A 174 -35.85 7.63 15.18
C SER A 174 -36.01 9.10 14.77
N SER A 175 -37.04 9.43 13.97
CA SER A 175 -37.45 10.83 13.75
C SER A 175 -38.25 11.36 14.94
N PRO A 176 -38.09 12.63 15.34
CA PRO A 176 -39.06 13.34 16.16
C PRO A 176 -40.23 13.87 15.30
N ARG A 177 -41.37 14.05 15.97
CA ARG A 177 -42.67 14.51 15.43
C ARG A 177 -42.66 15.96 15.00
#